data_AF-A0A6I1EWZ5-F1
#
_entry.id   AF-A0A6I1EWZ5-F1
#
_cell.length_a   1.000
_cell.length_b   1.000
_cell.length_c   1.000
_cell.angle_alpha   90.00
_cell.angle_beta   90.00
_cell.angle_gamma   90.00
#
_symmetry.space_group_name_H-M   'P 1'
#
loop_
_entity.id
_entity.type
_entity.pdbx_description
1 polymer ?
#
loop_
_entity_poly.entity_id
_entity_poly.type
_entity_poly.pdbx_seq_one_letter_code
_entity_poly.pdbx_strand_id
1 'polypeptide(L)'
;MKPIQCIADIEELKARSNLPLPYLKAIESQFLEWFEAEGAGESLTAFRLPNESCIYHVEGEGDADFIFSISGLEFVEKEEAEGWTYFRIGLMNDHQMNLIYILQDAFDQKIEEWLGR
;
A
#
# COMPACT_ATOMS: atom_id res chain seq x y z
N MET A 1 2.33 -9.45 -5.63
CA MET A 1 2.03 -8.49 -4.55
C MET A 1 3.14 -8.57 -3.53
N LYS A 2 3.54 -7.43 -2.97
CA LYS A 2 4.58 -7.36 -1.94
C LYS A 2 4.00 -6.80 -0.63
N PRO A 3 3.98 -7.59 0.46
CA PRO A 3 3.68 -7.07 1.78
C PRO A 3 4.83 -6.20 2.29
N ILE A 4 4.48 -5.12 2.95
CA ILE A 4 5.39 -4.19 3.61
C ILE A 4 5.04 -4.26 5.08
N GLN A 5 5.97 -4.78 5.88
CA GLN A 5 5.81 -4.94 7.33
C GLN A 5 6.82 -4.13 8.12
N CYS A 6 7.94 -3.77 7.51
CA CYS A 6 9.00 -3.01 8.15
C CYS A 6 9.64 -2.01 7.20
N ILE A 7 10.40 -1.07 7.75
CA ILE A 7 11.10 -0.04 6.96
C ILE A 7 12.05 -0.65 5.93
N ALA A 8 12.63 -1.84 6.19
CA ALA A 8 13.51 -2.53 5.25
C ALA A 8 12.77 -2.97 3.97
N ASP A 9 11.48 -3.30 4.06
CA ASP A 9 10.68 -3.69 2.89
C ASP A 9 10.48 -2.51 1.94
N ILE A 10 10.34 -1.30 2.51
CA ILE A 10 10.23 -0.01 1.81
C ILE A 10 11.56 0.34 1.17
N GLU A 11 12.68 0.20 1.88
CA GLU A 11 14.01 0.42 1.31
C GLU A 11 14.30 -0.56 0.17
N GLU A 12 13.86 -1.82 0.28
CA GLU A 12 13.97 -2.77 -0.81
C GLU A 12 13.09 -2.37 -2.01
N LEU A 13 11.89 -1.82 -1.79
CA LEU A 13 11.05 -1.26 -2.86
C LEU A 13 11.73 -0.08 -3.56
N LYS A 14 12.32 0.84 -2.80
CA LYS A 14 13.10 1.98 -3.34
C LYS A 14 14.29 1.49 -4.18
N ALA A 15 14.98 0.45 -3.72
CA ALA A 15 16.16 -0.10 -4.40
C ALA A 15 15.85 -0.80 -5.74
N ARG A 16 14.60 -1.23 -5.97
CA ARG A 16 14.16 -1.87 -7.24
C ARG A 16 13.95 -0.88 -8.41
N SER A 17 14.16 0.42 -8.19
CA SER A 17 14.31 1.52 -9.17
C SER A 17 13.20 1.77 -10.22
N ASN A 18 12.12 0.99 -10.29
CA ASN A 18 11.06 1.19 -11.28
C ASN A 18 9.79 1.86 -10.73
N LEU A 19 9.74 2.17 -9.44
CA LEU A 19 8.57 2.80 -8.82
C LEU A 19 8.76 4.32 -8.69
N PRO A 20 7.71 5.12 -8.93
CA PRO A 20 7.78 6.57 -8.75
C PRO A 20 8.13 6.94 -7.31
N LEU A 21 9.06 7.89 -7.14
CA LEU A 21 9.41 8.41 -5.81
C LEU A 21 8.22 8.98 -5.03
N PRO A 22 7.26 9.72 -5.63
CA PRO A 22 6.11 10.26 -4.89
C PRO A 22 5.23 9.15 -4.30
N TYR A 23 5.08 8.05 -5.04
CA TYR A 23 4.36 6.86 -4.59
C TYR A 23 5.08 6.16 -3.44
N LEU A 24 6.40 5.98 -3.55
CA LEU A 24 7.21 5.39 -2.48
C LEU A 24 7.20 6.24 -1.21
N LYS A 25 7.22 7.56 -1.34
CA LYS A 25 7.08 8.49 -0.20
C LYS A 25 5.71 8.36 0.46
N ALA A 26 4.64 8.17 -0.30
CA ALA A 26 3.30 8.00 0.28
C ALA A 26 3.22 6.73 1.15
N ILE A 27 3.79 5.62 0.67
CA ILE A 27 3.92 4.37 1.42
C ILE A 27 4.77 4.58 2.69
N GLU A 28 5.91 5.25 2.55
CA GLU A 28 6.82 5.52 3.67
C GLU A 28 6.15 6.39 4.74
N SER A 29 5.51 7.49 4.35
CA SER A 29 4.77 8.35 5.27
C SER A 29 3.71 7.56 6.03
N GLN A 30 2.94 6.71 5.33
CA GLN A 30 1.92 5.90 5.96
C GLN A 30 2.49 4.90 6.99
N PHE A 31 3.63 4.28 6.68
CA PHE A 31 4.33 3.41 7.62
C PHE A 31 4.84 4.17 8.84
N LEU A 32 5.38 5.38 8.64
CA LEU A 32 5.84 6.24 9.73
C LEU A 32 4.69 6.70 10.62
N GLU A 33 3.53 7.04 10.06
CA GLU A 33 2.32 7.35 10.82
C GLU A 33 1.89 6.19 11.74
N TRP A 34 1.93 4.95 11.22
CA TRP A 34 1.66 3.76 12.03
C TRP A 34 2.72 3.51 13.10
N PHE A 35 4.00 3.72 12.79
CA PHE A 35 5.07 3.65 13.79
C PHE A 35 4.88 4.70 14.90
N GLU A 36 4.51 5.93 14.57
CA GLU A 36 4.26 7.00 15.55
C GLU A 36 3.03 6.72 16.42
N ALA A 37 2.00 6.07 15.85
CA ALA A 37 0.76 5.77 16.55
C ALA A 37 0.85 4.50 17.43
N GLU A 38 1.50 3.44 16.95
CA GLU A 38 1.51 2.12 17.59
C GLU A 38 2.86 1.74 18.19
N GLY A 39 3.93 2.48 17.88
CA GLY A 39 5.25 2.24 18.41
C GLY A 39 5.25 2.25 19.95
N ALA A 40 5.74 1.17 20.54
CA ALA A 40 5.86 0.99 21.99
C ALA A 40 7.25 1.41 22.52
N GLY A 41 7.96 2.25 21.76
CA GLY A 41 9.30 2.76 22.09
C GLY A 41 10.45 1.93 21.51
N GLU A 42 10.18 1.00 20.60
CA GLU A 42 11.25 0.38 19.81
C GLU A 42 11.84 1.35 18.76
N SER A 43 12.99 1.01 18.21
CA SER A 43 13.54 1.77 17.08
C SER A 43 12.75 1.50 15.80
N LEU A 44 12.72 2.47 14.88
CA LEU A 44 12.09 2.32 13.56
C LEU A 44 12.53 1.05 12.80
N THR A 45 13.79 0.67 12.96
CA THR A 45 14.38 -0.53 12.34
C THR A 45 13.93 -1.85 12.98
N ALA A 46 13.43 -1.80 14.22
CA ALA A 46 12.92 -2.95 14.96
C ALA A 46 11.38 -3.03 14.91
N PHE A 47 10.71 -1.92 14.59
CA PHE A 47 9.27 -1.87 14.44
C PHE A 47 8.79 -2.74 13.27
N ARG A 48 7.71 -3.46 13.53
CA ARG A 48 6.98 -4.22 12.53
C ARG A 48 5.50 -3.96 12.72
N LEU A 49 4.77 -3.86 11.61
CA LEU A 49 3.32 -3.80 11.68
C LEU A 49 2.74 -5.06 12.33
N PRO A 50 1.58 -4.95 13.02
CA PRO A 50 0.84 -6.10 13.52
C PRO A 50 0.66 -7.16 12.43
N ASN A 51 0.68 -8.44 12.77
CA ASN A 51 0.58 -9.52 11.78
C ASN A 51 -0.70 -9.46 10.90
N GLU A 52 -1.72 -8.77 11.39
CA GLU A 52 -3.04 -8.61 10.76
C GLU A 52 -3.20 -7.27 10.00
N SER A 53 -2.24 -6.35 10.17
CA SER A 53 -2.18 -5.05 9.50
C SER A 53 -0.96 -5.00 8.56
N CYS A 54 -1.20 -4.82 7.27
CA CYS A 54 -0.12 -4.77 6.30
C CYS A 54 -0.38 -3.68 5.26
N ILE A 55 0.71 -3.06 4.80
CA ILE A 55 0.70 -2.25 3.59
C ILE A 55 1.08 -3.16 2.43
N TYR A 56 0.25 -3.21 1.39
CA TYR A 56 0.51 -4.01 0.20
C TYR A 56 0.86 -3.11 -0.98
N HIS A 57 1.99 -3.38 -1.64
CA HIS A 57 2.23 -2.89 -2.99
C HIS A 57 1.80 -3.95 -4.01
N VAL A 58 0.96 -3.55 -4.95
CA VAL A 58 0.53 -4.42 -6.03
C VAL A 58 1.31 -4.10 -7.30
N GLU A 59 1.97 -5.12 -7.87
CA GLU A 59 2.98 -4.95 -8.94
C GLU A 59 2.40 -5.13 -10.36
N GLY A 60 1.18 -5.66 -10.50
CA GLY A 60 0.45 -5.68 -11.78
C GLY A 60 -0.53 -6.85 -11.96
N GLU A 61 -0.81 -7.22 -13.22
CA GLU A 61 -1.86 -8.19 -13.61
C GLU A 61 -1.82 -9.55 -12.90
N GLY A 62 -0.63 -10.01 -12.48
CA GLY A 62 -0.50 -11.27 -11.70
C GLY A 62 -1.21 -11.23 -10.33
N ASP A 63 -1.55 -10.04 -9.86
CA ASP A 63 -2.28 -9.79 -8.62
C ASP A 63 -3.72 -9.32 -8.86
N ALA A 64 -4.21 -9.32 -10.11
CA ALA A 64 -5.54 -8.80 -10.46
C ALA A 64 -6.68 -9.55 -9.76
N ASP A 65 -6.53 -10.87 -9.61
CA ASP A 65 -7.51 -11.70 -8.91
C ASP A 65 -7.70 -11.26 -7.46
N PHE A 66 -6.64 -10.72 -6.83
CA PHE A 66 -6.75 -10.20 -5.47
C PHE A 66 -7.72 -9.03 -5.41
N ILE A 67 -7.66 -8.09 -6.37
CA ILE A 67 -8.54 -6.91 -6.41
C ILE A 67 -10.01 -7.31 -6.42
N PHE A 68 -10.36 -8.33 -7.21
CA PHE A 68 -11.74 -8.83 -7.25
C PHE A 68 -12.13 -9.68 -6.04
N SER A 69 -11.15 -10.21 -5.30
CA SER A 69 -11.37 -10.97 -4.05
C SER A 69 -11.46 -10.09 -2.80
N ILE A 70 -11.20 -8.78 -2.93
CA ILE A 70 -11.26 -7.84 -1.83
C ILE A 70 -12.64 -7.87 -1.16
N SER A 71 -12.65 -8.17 0.13
CA SER A 71 -13.80 -8.03 1.02
C SER A 71 -13.45 -7.09 2.17
N GLY A 72 -14.45 -6.40 2.73
CA GLY A 72 -14.20 -5.43 3.81
C GLY A 72 -13.62 -4.10 3.31
N LEU A 73 -13.97 -3.69 2.09
CA LEU A 73 -13.58 -2.40 1.53
C LEU A 73 -14.18 -1.25 2.35
N GLU A 74 -13.32 -0.43 2.95
CA GLU A 74 -13.70 0.77 3.69
C GLU A 74 -13.65 2.00 2.79
N PHE A 75 -12.58 2.14 2.00
CA PHE A 75 -12.41 3.26 1.08
C PHE A 75 -11.50 2.91 -0.12
N VAL A 76 -11.73 3.63 -1.22
CA VAL A 76 -10.80 3.74 -2.34
C VAL A 76 -10.56 5.22 -2.59
N GLU A 77 -9.30 5.64 -2.52
CA GLU A 77 -8.89 7.01 -2.77
C GLU A 77 -7.94 7.04 -3.96
N LYS A 78 -8.15 8.00 -4.84
CA LYS A 78 -7.27 8.28 -5.97
C LYS A 78 -6.43 9.50 -5.62
N GLU A 79 -5.12 9.29 -5.56
CA GLU A 79 -4.15 10.31 -5.18
C GLU A 79 -3.29 10.70 -6.38
N GLU A 80 -3.00 12.00 -6.51
CA GLU A 80 -2.12 12.55 -7.54
C GLU A 80 -0.93 13.25 -6.87
N ALA A 81 0.28 12.77 -7.15
CA ALA A 81 1.51 13.29 -6.57
C ALA A 81 2.61 13.42 -7.63
N GLU A 82 3.07 14.65 -7.84
CA GLU A 82 4.15 14.99 -8.79
C GLU A 82 3.93 14.42 -10.21
N GLY A 83 2.68 14.44 -10.70
CA GLY A 83 2.30 13.93 -12.03
C GLY A 83 2.11 12.42 -12.12
N TRP A 84 2.19 11.71 -10.99
CA TRP A 84 1.86 10.31 -10.87
C TRP A 84 0.54 10.13 -10.16
N THR A 85 -0.23 9.16 -10.60
CA THR A 85 -1.48 8.80 -9.95
C THR A 85 -1.36 7.41 -9.34
N TYR A 86 -1.92 7.24 -8.16
CA TYR A 86 -2.04 5.94 -7.52
C TYR A 86 -3.35 5.84 -6.75
N PHE A 87 -3.76 4.61 -6.49
CA PHE A 87 -4.92 4.31 -5.66
C PHE A 87 -4.44 3.84 -4.29
N ARG A 88 -5.07 4.39 -3.24
CA ARG A 88 -4.96 3.94 -1.85
C ARG A 88 -6.27 3.31 -1.45
N ILE A 89 -6.24 2.04 -1.07
CA ILE A 89 -7.43 1.27 -0.71
C ILE A 89 -7.32 0.87 0.75
N GLY A 90 -8.32 1.20 1.55
CA GLY A 90 -8.43 0.75 2.94
C GLY A 90 -9.34 -0.45 3.04
N LEU A 91 -8.84 -1.54 3.63
CA LEU A 91 -9.59 -2.75 3.92
C LEU A 91 -9.64 -3.00 5.43
N MET A 92 -10.84 -3.22 5.95
CA MET A 92 -11.04 -3.72 7.30
C MET A 92 -11.06 -5.25 7.28
N ASN A 93 -10.08 -5.88 7.92
CA ASN A 93 -10.04 -7.32 8.13
C ASN A 93 -9.88 -7.62 9.62
N ASP A 94 -10.80 -8.38 10.21
CA ASP A 94 -10.79 -8.75 11.64
C ASP A 94 -10.50 -7.57 12.60
N HIS A 95 -11.14 -6.43 12.35
CA HIS A 95 -10.98 -5.15 13.09
C HIS A 95 -9.62 -4.45 12.91
N GLN A 96 -8.80 -4.90 11.97
CA GLN A 96 -7.51 -4.31 11.61
C GLN A 96 -7.56 -3.69 10.22
N MET A 97 -6.92 -2.52 10.07
CA MET A 97 -6.85 -1.83 8.80
C MET A 97 -5.66 -2.34 7.98
N ASN A 98 -5.94 -2.76 6.76
CA ASN A 98 -4.95 -3.07 5.74
C ASN A 98 -5.00 -1.99 4.66
N LEU A 99 -3.84 -1.56 4.18
CA LEU A 99 -3.75 -0.55 3.13
C LEU A 99 -3.13 -1.16 1.88
N ILE A 100 -3.77 -0.95 0.74
CA ILE A 100 -3.26 -1.41 -0.55
C ILE A 100 -2.94 -0.19 -1.39
N TYR A 101 -1.74 -0.20 -1.96
CA TYR A 101 -1.26 0.82 -2.88
C TYR A 101 -1.08 0.22 -4.27
N ILE A 102 -1.66 0.91 -5.25
CA ILE A 102 -1.68 0.50 -6.66
C ILE A 102 -1.30 1.70 -7.52
N LEU A 103 -0.28 1.59 -8.36
CA LEU A 103 0.00 2.63 -9.34
C LEU A 103 -1.07 2.62 -10.44
N GLN A 104 -1.46 3.81 -10.91
CA GLN A 104 -2.21 3.91 -12.16
C GLN A 104 -1.37 3.28 -13.28
N ASP A 105 -2.04 2.61 -14.22
CA ASP A 105 -1.53 1.78 -15.31
C ASP A 105 -0.90 0.44 -14.89
N ALA A 106 -1.02 0.04 -13.62
CA ALA A 106 -0.59 -1.29 -13.16
C ALA A 106 -1.54 -2.42 -13.62
N PHE A 107 -2.77 -2.08 -14.02
CA PHE A 107 -3.83 -3.02 -14.36
C PHE A 107 -4.53 -2.68 -15.68
N ASP A 108 -5.35 -3.62 -16.15
CA ASP A 108 -6.25 -3.36 -17.27
C ASP A 108 -7.27 -2.25 -16.97
N GLN A 109 -7.80 -1.64 -18.03
CA GLN A 109 -8.76 -0.54 -17.94
C GLN A 109 -9.99 -0.90 -17.09
N LYS A 110 -10.39 -2.17 -17.06
CA LYS A 110 -11.57 -2.63 -16.32
C LYS A 110 -11.36 -2.56 -14.81
N ILE A 111 -10.17 -2.92 -14.33
CA ILE A 111 -9.80 -2.79 -12.91
C ILE A 111 -9.67 -1.32 -12.54
N GLU A 112 -9.08 -0.50 -13.39
CA GLU A 112 -8.97 0.94 -13.13
C GLU A 112 -10.34 1.63 -13.06
N GLU A 113 -11.28 1.26 -13.94
CA GLU A 113 -12.66 1.73 -13.88
C GLU A 113 -13.37 1.26 -12.60
N TRP A 114 -13.04 0.07 -12.09
CA TRP A 114 -13.57 -0.40 -10.82
C TRP A 114 -13.00 0.40 -9.64
N LEU A 115 -11.71 0.71 -9.66
CA LEU A 115 -11.03 1.52 -8.64
C LEU A 115 -11.44 3.01 -8.68
N GLY A 116 -11.89 3.51 -9.83
CA GLY A 116 -12.33 4.89 -10.01
C GLY A 116 -13.82 5.15 -9.75
N ARG A 117 -14.59 4.14 -9.33
CA ARG A 117 -16.03 4.24 -9.04
C ARG A 117 -16.31 4.61 -7.59
#